data_AF-R7LAU4-F1
#
_entry.id   AF-R7LAU4-F1
#
_cell.length_a   1.000
_cell.length_b   1.000
_cell.length_c   1.000
_cell.angle_alpha   90.00
_cell.angle_beta   90.00
_cell.angle_gamma   90.00
#
_symmetry.space_group_name_H-M   'P 1'
#
loop_
_entity.id
_entity.type
_entity.pdbx_description
1 polymer ?
#
loop_
_entity_poly.entity_id
_entity_poly.type
_entity_poly.pdbx_seq_one_letter_code
_entity_poly.pdbx_strand_id
1 'polypeptide(L)'
;MEKIKNKLLSALGLASGPCLRRAFCNIAEGTHAGSVTMVAGENIESPNLLVKAGEAENLVVVASAEDAPIGVCGDEGAKGETVGVYLPGSAESTFICVAASSVNMGDSLYTAAGGKVSTVAADGCRKVGVALCSAVVGGVVEVDPQGFGERAWQICACGIHIWKGSSESESASVADVKSSDMVFASIAAAGGAEKTVKAEASEGNIAFTLDASGTAETTKISWIAIRKN
;
A
#
# COMPACT_ATOMS: atom_id res chain seq x y z
N MET A 1 3.67 -90.17 0.30
CA MET A 1 3.12 -89.63 -0.96
C MET A 1 1.74 -89.07 -0.65
N GLU A 2 1.57 -87.75 -0.63
CA GLU A 2 0.36 -87.02 -1.03
C GLU A 2 0.38 -85.57 -0.51
N LYS A 3 0.34 -84.64 -1.47
CA LYS A 3 -0.45 -83.40 -1.46
C LYS A 3 -0.46 -82.52 -0.20
N ILE A 4 0.62 -81.77 0.01
CA ILE A 4 0.51 -80.41 0.60
C ILE A 4 1.43 -79.46 -0.20
N LYS A 5 1.17 -79.37 -1.51
CA LYS A 5 1.63 -78.29 -2.39
C LYS A 5 0.37 -77.62 -2.92
N ASN A 6 -0.11 -76.58 -2.24
CA ASN A 6 -0.92 -75.48 -2.77
C ASN A 6 -1.60 -74.72 -1.63
N LYS A 7 -1.54 -73.38 -1.70
CA LYS A 7 -2.31 -72.37 -0.93
C LYS A 7 -1.63 -71.61 0.21
N LEU A 8 -0.39 -71.12 0.08
CA LEU A 8 0.05 -70.06 1.02
C LEU A 8 1.11 -69.07 0.51
N LEU A 9 1.18 -68.80 -0.79
CA LEU A 9 2.06 -67.75 -1.33
C LEU A 9 1.42 -66.90 -2.44
N SER A 10 0.11 -66.65 -2.34
CA SER A 10 -0.59 -65.66 -3.19
C SER A 10 -1.02 -64.40 -2.43
N ALA A 11 -0.37 -64.07 -1.32
CA ALA A 11 -0.58 -62.80 -0.61
C ALA A 11 0.57 -61.79 -0.86
N LEU A 12 1.30 -61.95 -1.97
CA LEU A 12 2.32 -61.00 -2.45
C LEU A 12 1.71 -59.93 -3.36
N GLY A 13 0.46 -59.54 -3.09
CA GLY A 13 -0.32 -58.69 -3.98
C GLY A 13 -1.40 -57.91 -3.24
N LEU A 14 -1.06 -57.22 -2.15
CA LEU A 14 -1.90 -56.13 -1.65
C LEU A 14 -1.16 -54.79 -1.76
N ALA A 15 -1.53 -54.11 -2.85
CA ALA A 15 -1.65 -52.67 -2.97
C ALA A 15 -0.37 -51.83 -2.90
N SER A 16 0.52 -52.04 -3.87
CA SER A 16 1.24 -50.91 -4.50
C SER A 16 0.33 -50.19 -5.51
N GLY A 17 -0.87 -49.79 -5.07
CA GLY A 17 -1.66 -48.80 -5.81
C GLY A 17 -1.01 -47.43 -5.57
N PRO A 18 -1.11 -46.46 -6.50
CA PRO A 18 -0.64 -45.13 -6.22
C PRO A 18 -1.35 -44.68 -4.95
N CYS A 19 -0.60 -44.50 -3.86
CA CYS A 19 -1.09 -43.70 -2.75
C CYS A 19 -1.54 -42.41 -3.43
N LEU A 20 -2.86 -42.22 -3.50
CA LEU A 20 -3.49 -40.99 -3.92
C LEU A 20 -2.72 -39.92 -3.16
N ARG A 21 -1.84 -39.23 -3.88
CA ARG A 21 -1.21 -38.01 -3.42
C ARG A 21 -2.42 -37.17 -3.07
N ARG A 22 -2.81 -37.16 -1.79
CA ARG A 22 -3.72 -36.13 -1.29
C ARG A 22 -2.94 -34.88 -1.57
N ALA A 23 -3.16 -34.29 -2.74
CA ALA A 23 -2.97 -32.88 -2.92
C ALA A 23 -3.84 -32.32 -1.80
N PHE A 24 -3.20 -31.87 -0.73
CA PHE A 24 -3.89 -31.06 0.25
C PHE A 24 -4.22 -29.80 -0.53
N CYS A 25 -5.43 -29.72 -1.07
CA CYS A 25 -5.89 -28.67 -1.98
C CYS A 25 -6.09 -27.32 -1.26
N ASN A 26 -5.29 -27.05 -0.22
CA ASN A 26 -5.31 -25.87 0.63
C ASN A 26 -4.06 -25.75 1.54
N ILE A 27 -2.94 -26.44 1.26
CA ILE A 27 -1.71 -26.17 2.02
C ILE A 27 -1.30 -24.72 1.72
N ALA A 28 -1.18 -23.90 2.77
CA ALA A 28 -0.92 -22.46 2.72
C ALA A 28 -2.06 -21.59 2.13
N GLU A 29 -3.25 -22.16 1.89
CA GLU A 29 -4.44 -21.39 1.51
C GLU A 29 -5.41 -21.35 2.70
N GLY A 30 -5.64 -20.15 3.23
CA GLY A 30 -6.53 -19.96 4.38
C GLY A 30 -6.87 -18.49 4.59
N THR A 31 -7.94 -18.24 5.33
CA THR A 31 -8.28 -16.89 5.79
C THR A 31 -7.49 -16.61 7.07
N HIS A 32 -6.67 -15.59 7.05
CA HIS A 32 -5.87 -15.17 8.20
C HIS A 32 -6.52 -13.97 8.88
N ALA A 33 -6.50 -13.96 10.21
CA ALA A 33 -6.99 -12.85 11.03
C ALA A 33 -5.81 -12.22 11.76
N GLY A 34 -5.29 -11.12 11.22
CA GLY A 34 -4.28 -10.28 11.86
C GLY A 34 -2.84 -10.80 11.83
N SER A 35 -2.59 -12.08 11.54
CA SER A 35 -1.21 -12.57 11.30
C SER A 35 -1.17 -13.81 10.42
N VAL A 36 -0.04 -13.99 9.74
CA VAL A 36 0.26 -15.14 8.89
C VAL A 36 1.70 -15.59 9.11
N THR A 37 1.93 -16.88 8.96
CA THR A 37 3.27 -17.46 8.98
C THR A 37 3.81 -17.54 7.55
N MET A 38 4.98 -16.96 7.31
CA MET A 38 5.64 -16.93 5.99
C MET A 38 7.10 -17.37 6.12
N VAL A 39 7.81 -17.49 5.01
CA VAL A 39 9.24 -17.85 4.98
C VAL A 39 10.06 -16.62 4.62
N ALA A 40 11.16 -16.39 5.35
CA ALA A 40 12.07 -15.29 5.07
C ALA A 40 12.83 -15.53 3.76
N GLY A 41 12.61 -14.67 2.75
CA GLY A 41 13.31 -14.69 1.47
C GLY A 41 14.73 -14.13 1.54
N GLU A 42 15.04 -13.40 2.60
CA GLU A 42 16.35 -12.84 2.97
C GLU A 42 16.53 -12.85 4.49
N ASN A 43 17.69 -12.41 4.99
CA ASN A 43 17.90 -12.28 6.43
C ASN A 43 17.12 -11.08 6.97
N ILE A 44 16.32 -11.30 8.01
CA ILE A 44 15.62 -10.26 8.77
C ILE A 44 16.43 -10.04 10.05
N GLU A 45 17.22 -8.98 10.04
CA GLU A 45 18.24 -8.70 11.07
C GLU A 45 17.69 -8.06 12.35
N SER A 46 16.42 -7.67 12.37
CA SER A 46 15.78 -7.05 13.54
C SER A 46 14.29 -7.34 13.53
N PRO A 47 13.64 -7.43 14.71
CA PRO A 47 12.20 -7.57 14.79
C PRO A 47 11.52 -6.24 14.43
N ASN A 48 10.22 -6.32 14.17
CA ASN A 48 9.34 -5.18 13.89
C ASN A 48 9.71 -4.38 12.63
N LEU A 49 10.25 -5.07 11.62
CA LEU A 49 10.49 -4.50 10.31
C LEU A 49 9.30 -4.73 9.38
N LEU A 50 8.95 -3.72 8.60
CA LEU A 50 8.01 -3.82 7.51
C LEU A 50 8.53 -4.78 6.45
N VAL A 51 7.66 -5.68 6.02
CA VAL A 51 7.96 -6.68 4.99
C VAL A 51 7.02 -6.54 3.80
N LYS A 52 7.51 -6.97 2.65
CA LYS A 52 6.76 -7.12 1.40
C LYS A 52 6.77 -8.58 0.93
N ALA A 53 5.92 -8.88 -0.04
CA ALA A 53 6.00 -10.16 -0.74
C ALA A 53 7.34 -10.30 -1.47
N GLY A 54 7.95 -11.48 -1.35
CA GLY A 54 9.13 -11.87 -2.13
C GLY A 54 8.78 -12.25 -3.57
N GLU A 55 9.78 -12.68 -4.34
CA GLU A 55 9.60 -13.07 -5.75
C GLU A 55 8.82 -14.39 -5.92
N ALA A 56 8.85 -15.26 -4.91
CA ALA A 56 8.11 -16.52 -4.90
C ALA A 56 6.99 -16.49 -3.86
N GLU A 57 5.98 -17.34 -4.07
CA GLU A 57 4.88 -17.53 -3.13
C GLU A 57 5.40 -17.90 -1.73
N ASN A 58 4.70 -17.44 -0.70
CA ASN A 58 5.03 -17.64 0.71
C ASN A 58 6.37 -17.06 1.19
N LEU A 59 7.08 -16.30 0.35
CA LEU A 59 8.29 -15.57 0.78
C LEU A 59 7.98 -14.13 1.19
N VAL A 60 8.67 -13.66 2.22
CA VAL A 60 8.72 -12.25 2.60
C VAL A 60 10.13 -11.71 2.63
N VAL A 61 10.29 -10.46 2.23
CA VAL A 61 11.56 -9.72 2.29
C VAL A 61 11.32 -8.35 2.95
N VAL A 62 12.37 -7.76 3.50
CA VAL A 62 12.33 -6.43 4.12
C VAL A 62 11.91 -5.39 3.08
N ALA A 63 10.94 -4.56 3.43
CA ALA A 63 10.43 -3.53 2.54
C ALA A 63 11.43 -2.37 2.39
N SER A 64 11.58 -1.85 1.18
CA SER A 64 12.24 -0.56 0.92
C SER A 64 11.25 0.61 1.00
N ALA A 65 11.74 1.84 0.87
CA ALA A 65 10.91 3.03 1.02
C ALA A 65 9.72 3.11 0.05
N GLU A 66 9.85 2.60 -1.18
CA GLU A 66 8.82 2.69 -2.22
C GLU A 66 7.94 1.42 -2.32
N ASP A 67 8.30 0.38 -1.56
CA ASP A 67 7.64 -0.91 -1.63
C ASP A 67 6.25 -0.89 -0.98
N ALA A 68 5.34 -1.72 -1.50
CA ALA A 68 4.07 -2.02 -0.85
C ALA A 68 4.29 -2.95 0.35
N PRO A 69 4.20 -2.47 1.61
CA PRO A 69 4.29 -3.36 2.74
C PRO A 69 3.02 -4.21 2.79
N ILE A 70 3.19 -5.49 3.09
CA ILE A 70 2.06 -6.41 3.32
C ILE A 70 1.81 -6.59 4.82
N GLY A 71 2.81 -6.28 5.64
CA GLY A 71 2.76 -6.48 7.08
C GLY A 71 4.06 -6.13 7.78
N VAL A 72 4.15 -6.54 9.04
CA VAL A 72 5.32 -6.35 9.90
C VAL A 72 5.81 -7.70 10.40
N CYS A 73 7.10 -7.99 10.23
CA CYS A 73 7.71 -9.18 10.80
C CYS A 73 7.96 -8.94 12.30
N GLY A 74 7.37 -9.77 13.15
CA GLY A 74 7.48 -9.64 14.60
C GLY A 74 8.80 -10.14 15.20
N ASP A 75 9.63 -10.80 14.40
CA ASP A 75 10.83 -11.51 14.85
C ASP A 75 12.01 -11.32 13.89
N GLU A 76 13.18 -11.79 14.32
CA GLU A 76 14.37 -11.98 13.49
C GLU A 76 14.35 -13.36 12.83
N GLY A 77 15.05 -13.52 11.71
CA GLY A 77 15.13 -14.82 11.04
C GLY A 77 16.11 -14.85 9.89
N ALA A 78 16.81 -15.97 9.73
CA ALA A 78 17.68 -16.19 8.59
C ALA A 78 16.87 -16.56 7.34
N LYS A 79 17.45 -16.32 6.16
CA LYS A 79 16.85 -16.74 4.89
C LYS A 79 16.48 -18.22 4.91
N GLY A 80 15.22 -18.52 4.57
CA GLY A 80 14.65 -19.86 4.54
C GLY A 80 13.97 -20.27 5.84
N GLU A 81 14.07 -19.48 6.90
CA GLU A 81 13.36 -19.73 8.16
C GLU A 81 11.93 -19.21 8.12
N THR A 82 11.09 -19.82 8.94
CA THR A 82 9.70 -19.46 9.08
C THR A 82 9.55 -18.30 10.06
N VAL A 83 8.88 -17.23 9.64
CA VAL A 83 8.69 -16.00 10.41
C VAL A 83 7.21 -15.63 10.52
N GLY A 84 6.85 -14.95 11.61
CA GLY A 84 5.51 -14.42 11.84
C GLY A 84 5.35 -13.02 11.27
N VAL A 85 4.34 -12.82 10.44
CA VAL A 85 4.00 -11.52 9.83
C VAL A 85 2.65 -11.06 10.36
N TYR A 86 2.64 -9.95 11.09
CA TYR A 86 1.42 -9.25 11.45
C TYR A 86 0.85 -8.57 10.20
N LEU A 87 -0.47 -8.65 10.01
CA LEU A 87 -1.19 -8.11 8.86
C LEU A 87 -2.09 -6.94 9.31
N PRO A 88 -1.59 -5.70 9.37
CA PRO A 88 -2.32 -4.59 9.98
C PRO A 88 -3.59 -4.20 9.21
N GLY A 89 -3.65 -4.49 7.91
CA GLY A 89 -4.87 -4.32 7.12
C GLY A 89 -5.95 -5.40 7.33
N SER A 90 -5.65 -6.47 8.10
CA SER A 90 -6.54 -7.64 8.26
C SER A 90 -7.32 -7.64 9.58
N ALA A 91 -6.80 -7.04 10.65
CA ALA A 91 -7.46 -7.00 11.95
C ALA A 91 -7.22 -5.66 12.66
N GLU A 92 -8.24 -5.18 13.37
CA GLU A 92 -8.15 -3.96 14.18
C GLU A 92 -7.21 -4.18 15.37
N SER A 93 -5.97 -3.74 15.22
CA SER A 93 -4.96 -3.74 16.28
C SER A 93 -3.89 -2.71 15.98
N THR A 94 -3.14 -2.34 17.00
CA THR A 94 -1.90 -1.57 16.85
C THR A 94 -0.75 -2.54 16.60
N PHE A 95 0.32 -2.03 16.02
CA PHE A 95 1.52 -2.82 15.77
C PHE A 95 2.76 -1.99 16.05
N ILE A 96 3.86 -2.70 16.18
CA ILE A 96 5.14 -2.13 16.56
C ILE A 96 6.02 -2.00 15.32
N CYS A 97 6.73 -0.89 15.17
CA CYS A 97 7.67 -0.64 14.08
C CYS A 97 8.98 -0.04 14.56
N VAL A 98 10.02 -0.13 13.74
CA VAL A 98 11.32 0.52 13.98
C VAL A 98 11.40 1.87 13.26
N ALA A 99 11.72 2.94 13.98
CA ALA A 99 11.81 4.29 13.45
C ALA A 99 13.15 4.55 12.71
N ALA A 100 13.09 5.11 11.50
CA ALA A 100 14.23 5.59 10.74
C ALA A 100 14.60 7.06 11.05
N SER A 101 13.66 7.82 11.63
CA SER A 101 13.82 9.21 12.04
C SER A 101 13.25 9.40 13.46
N SER A 102 13.45 10.57 14.08
CA SER A 102 12.69 10.91 15.28
C SER A 102 11.20 11.00 14.95
N VAL A 103 10.36 10.43 15.82
CA VAL A 103 8.90 10.37 15.70
C VAL A 103 8.27 10.95 16.96
N ASN A 104 7.25 11.78 16.80
CA ASN A 104 6.37 12.22 17.88
C ASN A 104 5.02 11.50 17.81
N MET A 105 4.36 11.37 18.96
CA MET A 105 2.96 10.93 19.02
C MET A 105 2.08 11.79 18.11
N GLY A 106 1.25 11.13 17.30
CA GLY A 106 0.35 11.76 16.32
C GLY A 106 0.96 11.98 14.93
N ASP A 107 2.26 11.75 14.75
CA ASP A 107 2.88 11.86 13.43
C ASP A 107 2.33 10.79 12.47
N SER A 108 2.10 11.19 11.22
CA SER A 108 1.86 10.22 10.14
C SER A 108 3.18 9.55 9.75
N LEU A 109 3.14 8.23 9.65
CA LEU A 109 4.30 7.38 9.38
C LEU A 109 4.20 6.76 8.00
N TYR A 110 5.35 6.71 7.33
CA TYR A 110 5.49 6.17 5.98
C TYR A 110 6.66 5.19 5.90
N THR A 111 6.61 4.30 4.91
CA THR A 111 7.68 3.35 4.60
C THR A 111 9.01 4.06 4.38
N ALA A 112 10.07 3.53 5.00
CA ALA A 112 11.44 3.96 4.85
C ALA A 112 12.35 2.76 4.56
N ALA A 113 13.58 3.04 4.13
CA ALA A 113 14.54 1.99 3.79
C ALA A 113 14.82 1.05 4.99
N GLY A 114 15.02 -0.23 4.68
CA GLY A 114 15.33 -1.27 5.67
C GLY A 114 14.13 -1.67 6.53
N GLY A 115 12.91 -1.60 6.00
CA GLY A 115 11.68 -2.00 6.69
C GLY A 115 11.28 -1.07 7.84
N LYS A 116 11.80 0.16 7.84
CA LYS A 116 11.58 1.13 8.92
C LYS A 116 10.45 2.10 8.57
N VAL A 117 10.07 2.92 9.55
CA VAL A 117 9.08 3.99 9.38
C VAL A 117 9.72 5.38 9.55
N SER A 118 9.23 6.37 8.80
CA SER A 118 9.65 7.76 8.92
C SER A 118 8.46 8.72 8.84
N THR A 119 8.61 9.92 9.39
CA THR A 119 7.65 11.02 9.26
C THR A 119 7.73 11.72 7.89
N VAL A 120 8.73 11.39 7.09
CA VAL A 120 8.94 11.98 5.75
C VAL A 120 8.20 11.15 4.71
N ALA A 121 7.09 11.70 4.20
CA ALA A 121 6.45 11.16 3.01
C ALA A 121 7.20 11.59 1.72
N ALA A 122 8.23 10.82 1.36
CA ALA A 122 8.96 10.96 0.11
C ALA A 122 8.13 10.48 -1.11
N ASP A 123 8.66 10.68 -2.32
CA ASP A 123 8.05 10.10 -3.51
C ASP A 123 8.05 8.57 -3.44
N GLY A 124 7.02 7.95 -4.00
CA GLY A 124 6.83 6.49 -4.01
C GLY A 124 6.53 5.83 -2.65
N CYS A 125 6.69 6.53 -1.53
CA CYS A 125 6.46 5.93 -0.22
C CYS A 125 4.97 5.70 0.07
N ARG A 126 4.73 4.85 1.07
CA ARG A 126 3.40 4.40 1.46
C ARG A 126 3.14 4.68 2.92
N LYS A 127 1.91 5.06 3.20
CA LYS A 127 1.44 5.28 4.55
C LYS A 127 1.42 3.96 5.31
N VAL A 128 1.92 4.01 6.53
CA VAL A 128 1.96 2.87 7.45
C VAL A 128 0.93 3.09 8.56
N GLY A 129 0.74 4.33 9.00
CA GLY A 129 -0.26 4.63 10.02
C GLY A 129 0.02 5.93 10.76
N VAL A 130 -0.51 6.04 11.98
CA VAL A 130 -0.31 7.16 12.90
C VAL A 130 0.42 6.67 14.14
N ALA A 131 1.44 7.40 14.58
CA ALA A 131 2.21 7.08 15.79
C ALA A 131 1.37 7.29 17.06
N LEU A 132 1.31 6.28 17.93
CA LEU A 132 0.66 6.37 19.25
C LEU A 132 1.64 6.71 20.39
N CYS A 133 2.94 6.65 20.11
CA CYS A 133 3.99 7.08 21.03
C CYS A 133 5.16 7.72 20.27
N SER A 134 6.03 8.44 20.99
CA SER A 134 7.24 9.02 20.42
C SER A 134 8.40 8.01 20.42
N ALA A 135 9.28 8.10 19.42
CA ALA A 135 10.47 7.25 19.29
C ALA A 135 11.69 8.03 18.76
N VAL A 136 12.88 7.61 19.15
CA VAL A 136 14.15 8.10 18.58
C VAL A 136 14.55 7.23 17.38
N VAL A 137 15.57 7.66 16.62
CA VAL A 137 16.11 6.88 15.50
C VAL A 137 16.56 5.50 15.96
N GLY A 138 16.12 4.45 15.27
CA GLY A 138 16.34 3.04 15.63
C GLY A 138 15.48 2.56 16.81
N GLY A 139 14.72 3.45 17.44
CA GLY A 139 13.78 3.13 18.50
C GLY A 139 12.51 2.49 17.96
N VAL A 140 11.72 2.01 18.90
CA VAL A 140 10.46 1.30 18.64
C VAL A 140 9.28 2.26 18.80
N VAL A 141 8.35 2.21 17.85
CA VAL A 141 7.12 3.03 17.85
C VAL A 141 5.89 2.14 17.70
N GLU A 142 4.85 2.41 18.49
CA GLU A 142 3.53 1.81 18.32
C GLU A 142 2.70 2.62 17.32
N VAL A 143 2.02 1.92 16.41
CA VAL A 143 1.35 2.50 15.25
C VAL A 143 -0.08 1.98 15.13
N ASP A 144 -1.01 2.90 14.88
CA ASP A 144 -2.38 2.60 14.43
C ASP A 144 -2.40 2.54 12.88
N PRO A 145 -2.81 1.41 12.24
CA PRO A 145 -2.70 1.16 10.79
C PRO A 145 -3.58 1.99 9.84
N GLN A 146 -3.94 3.22 10.22
CA GLN A 146 -4.78 4.10 9.40
C GLN A 146 -4.15 4.34 8.01
N GLY A 147 -4.81 3.85 6.96
CA GLY A 147 -4.35 3.97 5.58
C GLY A 147 -3.12 3.12 5.25
N PHE A 148 -2.90 1.99 5.96
CA PHE A 148 -1.75 1.11 5.73
C PHE A 148 -1.65 0.66 4.26
N GLY A 149 -0.49 0.87 3.64
CA GLY A 149 -0.18 0.51 2.26
C GLY A 149 -0.64 1.52 1.20
N GLU A 150 -1.41 2.54 1.59
CA GLU A 150 -1.83 3.62 0.69
C GLU A 150 -0.65 4.45 0.23
N ARG A 151 -0.74 5.04 -0.97
CA ARG A 151 0.28 5.99 -1.43
C ARG A 151 0.29 7.25 -0.58
N ALA A 152 1.48 7.79 -0.33
CA ALA A 152 1.63 9.06 0.40
C ALA A 152 0.99 10.26 -0.32
N TRP A 153 0.92 10.20 -1.65
CA TRP A 153 0.22 11.18 -2.47
C TRP A 153 -0.97 10.52 -3.16
N GLN A 154 -2.13 11.18 -3.07
CA GLN A 154 -3.37 10.69 -3.64
C GLN A 154 -4.06 11.76 -4.47
N ILE A 155 -4.74 11.34 -5.53
CA ILE A 155 -5.69 12.19 -6.25
C ILE A 155 -6.90 12.35 -5.33
N CYS A 156 -7.14 13.56 -4.83
CA CYS A 156 -8.29 13.84 -3.97
C CYS A 156 -9.53 14.25 -4.78
N ALA A 157 -9.35 14.89 -5.93
CA ALA A 157 -10.43 15.24 -6.84
C ALA A 157 -9.90 15.42 -8.27
N CYS A 158 -10.76 15.23 -9.26
CA CYS A 158 -10.45 15.56 -10.65
C CYS A 158 -11.73 15.89 -11.40
N GLY A 159 -11.61 16.64 -12.50
CA GLY A 159 -12.77 16.96 -13.30
C GLY A 159 -12.47 17.82 -14.51
N ILE A 160 -13.56 18.25 -15.15
CA ILE A 160 -13.54 19.24 -16.23
C ILE A 160 -14.39 20.41 -15.76
N HIS A 161 -13.79 21.60 -15.65
CA HIS A 161 -14.51 22.85 -15.46
C HIS A 161 -14.92 23.40 -16.82
N ILE A 162 -16.21 23.74 -16.97
CA ILE A 162 -16.75 24.39 -18.15
C ILE A 162 -16.89 25.87 -17.82
N TRP A 163 -16.27 26.72 -18.63
CA TRP A 163 -16.29 28.17 -18.42
C TRP A 163 -17.71 28.70 -18.55
N LYS A 164 -18.14 29.61 -17.67
CA LYS A 164 -19.52 30.13 -17.66
C LYS A 164 -19.66 31.51 -18.28
N GLY A 165 -18.57 32.26 -18.40
CA GLY A 165 -18.59 33.68 -18.74
C GLY A 165 -17.65 34.08 -19.87
N SER A 166 -17.36 35.38 -19.92
CA SER A 166 -16.33 35.97 -20.79
C SER A 166 -15.31 36.72 -19.91
N SER A 167 -14.56 35.95 -19.13
CA SER A 167 -13.61 36.45 -18.13
C SER A 167 -12.29 35.68 -18.20
N GLU A 168 -11.24 36.26 -17.62
CA GLU A 168 -9.91 35.63 -17.47
C GLU A 168 -9.84 34.73 -16.23
N SER A 169 -10.77 34.88 -15.28
CA SER A 169 -10.80 34.08 -14.05
C SER A 169 -12.20 33.53 -13.75
N GLU A 170 -12.26 32.31 -13.24
CA GLU A 170 -13.46 31.66 -12.71
C GLU A 170 -13.09 30.64 -11.63
N SER A 171 -14.03 30.32 -10.73
CA SER A 171 -13.85 29.27 -9.72
C SER A 171 -14.85 28.14 -9.88
N ALA A 172 -14.41 26.92 -9.62
CA ALA A 172 -15.26 25.74 -9.47
C ALA A 172 -15.37 25.36 -8.00
N SER A 173 -16.59 25.08 -7.54
CA SER A 173 -16.82 24.55 -6.19
C SER A 173 -16.57 23.04 -6.17
N VAL A 174 -15.65 22.61 -5.32
CA VAL A 174 -15.23 21.22 -5.16
C VAL A 174 -15.12 20.96 -3.66
N ALA A 175 -16.15 20.36 -3.07
CA ALA A 175 -16.33 20.29 -1.61
C ALA A 175 -15.14 19.68 -0.84
N ASP A 176 -14.47 18.69 -1.43
CA ASP A 176 -13.41 17.94 -0.75
C ASP A 176 -12.00 18.52 -0.94
N VAL A 177 -11.86 19.66 -1.62
CA VAL A 177 -10.56 20.32 -1.84
C VAL A 177 -10.20 21.23 -0.67
N LYS A 178 -8.95 21.13 -0.23
CA LYS A 178 -8.36 21.96 0.84
C LYS A 178 -7.37 22.95 0.27
N SER A 179 -7.15 24.06 0.96
CA SER A 179 -6.15 25.07 0.57
C SER A 179 -4.71 24.54 0.44
N SER A 180 -4.38 23.42 1.10
CA SER A 180 -3.06 22.77 1.03
C SER A 180 -2.90 21.81 -0.15
N ASP A 181 -3.95 21.58 -0.95
CA ASP A 181 -3.90 20.63 -2.06
C ASP A 181 -3.17 21.23 -3.27
N MET A 182 -2.45 20.39 -3.99
CA MET A 182 -1.78 20.78 -5.24
C MET A 182 -2.73 20.57 -6.41
N VAL A 183 -2.96 21.60 -7.23
CA VAL A 183 -3.85 21.49 -8.40
C VAL A 183 -3.04 21.67 -9.68
N PHE A 184 -3.22 20.73 -10.59
CA PHE A 184 -2.73 20.84 -11.96
C PHE A 184 -3.93 21.00 -12.89
N ALA A 185 -3.81 21.92 -13.85
CA ALA A 185 -4.85 22.18 -14.83
C ALA A 185 -4.26 22.32 -16.23
N SER A 186 -5.08 21.98 -17.23
CA SER A 186 -4.76 22.12 -18.64
C SER A 186 -6.01 22.53 -19.41
N ILE A 187 -5.83 23.32 -20.46
CA ILE A 187 -6.92 23.67 -21.37
C ILE A 187 -7.25 22.43 -22.19
N ALA A 188 -8.42 21.85 -21.93
CA ALA A 188 -8.93 20.68 -22.64
C ALA A 188 -9.57 21.07 -23.98
N ALA A 189 -10.22 22.23 -24.03
CA ALA A 189 -10.72 22.86 -25.24
C ALA A 189 -10.63 24.38 -25.09
N ALA A 190 -10.01 25.06 -26.05
CA ALA A 190 -10.02 26.51 -26.12
C ALA A 190 -11.29 26.98 -26.82
N GLY A 191 -12.03 27.90 -26.20
CA GLY A 191 -13.17 28.60 -26.79
C GLY A 191 -12.80 29.99 -27.34
N GLY A 192 -11.73 30.59 -26.83
CA GLY A 192 -11.19 31.87 -27.26
C GLY A 192 -9.71 31.80 -27.70
N ALA A 193 -8.92 32.78 -27.26
CA ALA A 193 -7.50 32.92 -27.59
C ALA A 193 -6.55 32.42 -26.48
N GLU A 194 -7.12 31.86 -25.40
CA GLU A 194 -6.39 31.32 -24.26
C GLU A 194 -5.44 30.20 -24.66
N LYS A 195 -4.25 30.18 -24.06
CA LYS A 195 -3.19 29.20 -24.33
C LYS A 195 -2.67 28.57 -23.05
N THR A 196 -2.83 29.23 -21.92
CA THR A 196 -2.36 28.73 -20.62
C THR A 196 -3.43 28.89 -19.55
N VAL A 197 -3.38 28.01 -18.56
CA VAL A 197 -4.24 28.05 -17.38
C VAL A 197 -3.39 27.83 -16.14
N LYS A 198 -3.67 28.59 -15.10
CA LYS A 198 -3.20 28.37 -13.73
C LYS A 198 -4.39 27.93 -12.87
N ALA A 199 -4.14 27.03 -11.94
CA ALA A 199 -5.13 26.59 -10.99
C ALA A 199 -4.58 26.66 -9.57
N GLU A 200 -5.39 27.16 -8.64
CA GLU A 200 -5.04 27.30 -7.23
C GLU A 200 -6.16 26.71 -6.37
N ALA A 201 -5.80 25.85 -5.42
CA ALA A 201 -6.75 25.32 -4.45
C ALA A 201 -7.07 26.34 -3.37
N SER A 202 -8.33 26.36 -2.95
CA SER A 202 -8.83 27.05 -1.77
C SER A 202 -9.85 26.14 -1.09
N GLU A 203 -10.25 26.46 0.14
CA GLU A 203 -11.18 25.59 0.87
C GLU A 203 -12.50 25.46 0.09
N GLY A 204 -12.82 24.22 -0.31
CA GLY A 204 -14.02 23.88 -1.07
C GLY A 204 -14.06 24.40 -2.51
N ASN A 205 -12.99 25.00 -3.04
CA ASN A 205 -12.99 25.63 -4.37
C ASN A 205 -11.63 25.54 -5.08
N ILE A 206 -11.65 25.54 -6.41
CA ILE A 206 -10.46 25.71 -7.25
C ILE A 206 -10.65 26.98 -8.08
N ALA A 207 -9.70 27.91 -7.98
CA ALA A 207 -9.65 29.10 -8.81
C ALA A 207 -8.83 28.83 -10.08
N PHE A 208 -9.39 29.13 -11.24
CA PHE A 208 -8.73 29.04 -12.54
C PHE A 208 -8.45 30.45 -13.08
N THR A 209 -7.24 30.66 -13.58
CA THR A 209 -6.85 31.90 -14.26
C THR A 209 -6.27 31.57 -15.62
N LEU A 210 -6.85 32.15 -16.67
CA LEU A 210 -6.40 32.05 -18.06
C LEU A 210 -5.52 33.24 -18.42
N ASP A 211 -4.74 33.11 -19.49
CA ASP A 211 -3.96 34.20 -20.09
C ASP A 211 -4.74 35.07 -21.07
N ALA A 212 -5.99 34.70 -21.35
CA ALA A 212 -6.96 35.48 -22.10
C ALA A 212 -8.38 35.12 -21.63
N SER A 213 -9.38 35.95 -21.97
CA SER A 213 -10.77 35.66 -21.61
C SER A 213 -11.23 34.32 -22.19
N GLY A 214 -11.67 33.43 -21.30
CA GLY A 214 -12.39 32.21 -21.69
C GLY A 214 -13.76 32.54 -22.27
N THR A 215 -14.36 31.57 -22.93
CA THR A 215 -15.66 31.69 -23.57
C THR A 215 -16.64 30.69 -22.98
N ALA A 216 -17.82 31.18 -22.61
CA ALA A 216 -18.88 30.39 -21.99
C ALA A 216 -19.19 29.12 -22.80
N GLU A 217 -19.38 28.00 -22.10
CA GLU A 217 -19.74 26.67 -22.61
C GLU A 217 -18.71 25.98 -23.53
N THR A 218 -17.75 26.74 -24.06
CA THR A 218 -16.80 26.28 -25.08
C THR A 218 -15.39 26.10 -24.52
N THR A 219 -14.92 27.02 -23.67
CA THR A 219 -13.66 26.86 -22.95
C THR A 219 -13.83 25.79 -21.86
N LYS A 220 -12.97 24.77 -21.89
CA LYS A 220 -13.00 23.64 -20.94
C LYS A 220 -11.62 23.41 -20.34
N ILE A 221 -11.57 23.27 -19.02
CA ILE A 221 -10.33 23.06 -18.26
C ILE A 221 -10.37 21.68 -17.60
N SER A 222 -9.46 20.79 -18.00
CA SER A 222 -9.24 19.53 -17.29
C SER A 222 -8.32 19.78 -16.11
N TRP A 223 -8.67 19.28 -14.93
CA TRP A 223 -7.90 19.51 -13.72
C TRP A 223 -7.85 18.28 -12.81
N ILE A 224 -6.78 18.20 -12.01
CA ILE A 224 -6.55 17.19 -10.99
C ILE A 224 -6.04 17.90 -9.75
N ALA A 225 -6.64 17.60 -8.60
CA ALA A 225 -6.19 17.98 -7.27
C ALA A 225 -5.53 16.77 -6.59
N ILE A 226 -4.36 16.99 -6.02
CA ILE A 226 -3.52 15.98 -5.37
C ILE A 226 -3.27 16.41 -3.93
N ARG A 227 -3.43 15.49 -2.99
CA ARG A 227 -3.24 15.71 -1.56
C ARG A 227 -2.18 14.76 -1.01
N LYS A 228 -1.43 15.25 -0.02
CA LYS A 228 -0.58 14.43 0.84
C LYS A 228 -1.41 13.80 1.96
N ASN A 229 -1.36 12.46 2.05
CA ASN A 229 -2.07 11.63 3.04
C ASN A 229 -1.60 11.83 4.48
#